data_AF-A0AAE1DEL4-F1
#
_entry.id   AF-A0AAE1DEL4-F1
#
_cell.length_a   1.000
_cell.length_b   1.000
_cell.length_c   1.000
_cell.angle_alpha   90.00
_cell.angle_beta   90.00
_cell.angle_gamma   90.00
#
_symmetry.space_group_name_H-M   'P 1'
#
loop_
_entity.id
_entity.type
_entity.pdbx_description
1 polymer ?
#
loop_
_entity_poly.entity_id
_entity_poly.type
_entity_poly.pdbx_seq_one_letter_code
_entity_poly.pdbx_strand_id
1 'polypeptide(L)'
;MKRKEDGGRGRDRERIKYSLHGLIKAPQHQLKICKNGKEVYGSEIRQDLSEILKDWFPEHTNCSDELLSKFLDLIIEVLLYSTKDNATIPAQKYSESHEISGRERRQMGAEGSDRDSVVGRVEPEPTRLVSNGQGGGQICGKSPFFSSSKARDTENKMPNGCVLECMSRLQQMDQLDIEDIFHLHSSLATKMMADPDLRKKWKWDGPFTDISWILRENYETADMCGNPIEEDVLKVKRFLVSKTLQDCSIIVAIKPVSGGRGSQRDDHCLSFHGVLYEFAVRIIDLDPKSFDKVPFYYYQAVDIVSAFEDLMH
;
A
#
# COMPACT_ATOMS: atom_id res chain seq x y z
N MET A 1 20.43 -34.28 -7.44
CA MET A 1 20.16 -32.97 -8.09
C MET A 1 19.39 -32.12 -7.08
N LYS A 2 20.11 -31.37 -6.24
CA LYS A 2 19.52 -30.56 -5.15
C LYS A 2 18.81 -29.35 -5.76
N ARG A 3 17.52 -29.19 -5.48
CA ARG A 3 16.76 -27.96 -5.77
C ARG A 3 17.44 -26.81 -5.01
N LYS A 4 17.88 -25.77 -5.73
CA LYS A 4 18.20 -24.49 -5.11
C LYS A 4 16.87 -23.89 -4.66
N GLU A 5 16.68 -23.78 -3.36
CA GLU A 5 15.55 -23.06 -2.77
C GLU A 5 15.73 -21.55 -3.04
N ASP A 6 14.65 -20.96 -3.53
CA ASP A 6 14.45 -19.57 -3.93
C ASP A 6 14.31 -18.67 -2.69
N GLY A 7 15.38 -18.60 -1.89
CA GLY A 7 15.37 -18.08 -0.50
C GLY A 7 14.97 -16.61 -0.32
N GLY A 8 14.94 -15.80 -1.38
CA GLY A 8 14.49 -14.39 -1.33
C GLY A 8 12.97 -14.23 -1.45
N ARG A 9 12.34 -15.01 -2.34
CA ARG A 9 10.91 -14.91 -2.68
C ARG A 9 9.98 -15.42 -1.56
N GLY A 10 10.52 -16.24 -0.64
CA GLY A 10 9.76 -16.82 0.47
C GLY A 10 9.33 -15.83 1.55
N ARG A 11 10.16 -14.83 1.87
CA ARG A 11 9.96 -14.00 3.08
C ARG A 11 8.80 -13.01 2.99
N ASP A 12 8.66 -12.30 1.87
CA ASP A 12 7.51 -11.40 1.70
C ASP A 12 6.19 -12.17 1.60
N ARG A 13 6.22 -13.38 1.04
CA ARG A 13 5.06 -14.27 1.01
C ARG A 13 4.65 -14.70 2.40
N GLU A 14 5.60 -15.06 3.27
CA GLU A 14 5.32 -15.38 4.66
C GLU A 14 4.71 -14.20 5.42
N ARG A 15 5.20 -12.97 5.18
CA ARG A 15 4.63 -11.75 5.77
C ARG A 15 3.21 -11.48 5.29
N ILE A 16 2.95 -11.62 3.98
CA ILE A 16 1.59 -11.49 3.43
C ILE A 16 0.68 -12.56 4.02
N LYS A 17 1.13 -13.81 4.08
CA LYS A 17 0.37 -14.92 4.68
C LYS A 17 0.03 -14.67 6.13
N TYR A 18 0.99 -14.21 6.93
CA TYR A 18 0.78 -13.83 8.32
C TYR A 18 -0.25 -12.70 8.45
N SER A 19 -0.16 -11.69 7.58
CA SER A 19 -1.10 -10.55 7.56
C SER A 19 -2.53 -10.99 7.20
N LEU A 20 -2.70 -11.81 6.15
CA LEU A 20 -3.99 -12.37 5.77
C LEU A 20 -4.58 -13.26 6.87
N HIS A 21 -3.74 -14.03 7.57
CA HIS A 21 -4.17 -14.83 8.70
C HIS A 21 -4.66 -13.96 9.88
N GLY A 22 -4.00 -12.82 10.13
CA GLY A 22 -4.47 -11.79 11.07
C GLY A 22 -5.85 -11.24 10.68
N LEU A 23 -6.05 -10.91 9.40
CA LEU A 23 -7.34 -10.45 8.86
C LEU A 23 -8.44 -11.51 9.03
N ILE A 24 -8.14 -12.80 8.84
CA ILE A 24 -9.13 -13.86 9.07
C ILE A 24 -9.52 -13.94 10.55
N LYS A 25 -8.56 -13.81 11.46
CA LYS A 25 -8.81 -13.83 12.92
C LYS A 25 -9.64 -12.64 13.39
N ALA A 26 -9.38 -11.45 12.84
CA ALA A 26 -10.07 -10.22 13.17
C ALA A 26 -10.52 -9.47 11.90
N PRO A 27 -11.61 -9.93 11.23
CA PRO A 27 -12.03 -9.36 9.94
C PRO A 27 -12.40 -7.88 9.99
N GLN A 28 -13.08 -7.46 11.06
CA GLN A 28 -13.60 -6.10 11.22
C GLN A 28 -14.19 -5.57 9.89
N HIS A 29 -13.80 -4.38 9.44
CA HIS A 29 -14.18 -3.83 8.13
C HIS A 29 -13.12 -4.11 7.04
N GLN A 30 -12.11 -4.93 7.33
CA GLN A 30 -10.92 -5.13 6.48
C GLN A 30 -10.99 -6.41 5.62
N LEU A 31 -11.84 -7.37 5.97
CA LEU A 31 -11.99 -8.62 5.22
C LEU A 31 -13.45 -9.09 5.13
N LYS A 32 -13.85 -9.44 3.91
CA LYS A 32 -15.08 -10.19 3.60
C LYS A 32 -14.76 -11.31 2.62
N ILE A 33 -15.35 -12.48 2.84
CA ILE A 33 -15.27 -13.64 1.96
C ILE A 33 -16.67 -13.95 1.47
N CYS A 34 -16.82 -14.07 0.15
CA CYS A 34 -18.08 -14.35 -0.50
C CYS A 34 -18.03 -15.66 -1.28
N LYS A 35 -19.16 -16.39 -1.28
CA LYS A 35 -19.39 -17.57 -2.12
C LYS A 35 -20.59 -17.28 -3.03
N ASN A 36 -20.40 -17.35 -4.35
CA ASN A 36 -21.45 -17.12 -5.34
C ASN A 36 -22.22 -15.79 -5.11
N GLY A 37 -21.48 -14.72 -4.81
CA GLY A 37 -22.02 -13.38 -4.57
C GLY A 37 -22.68 -13.18 -3.20
N LYS A 38 -22.64 -14.16 -2.30
CA LYS A 38 -23.15 -14.04 -0.92
C LYS A 38 -22.01 -14.02 0.08
N GLU A 39 -22.03 -13.07 1.02
CA GLU A 39 -21.08 -13.04 2.14
C GLU A 39 -21.25 -14.29 3.01
N VAL A 40 -20.14 -14.99 3.25
CA VAL A 40 -20.10 -16.21 4.07
C VAL A 40 -19.18 -16.05 5.28
N TYR A 41 -18.25 -15.10 5.24
CA TYR A 41 -17.34 -14.80 6.35
C TYR A 41 -16.94 -13.31 6.34
N GLY A 42 -16.93 -12.69 7.52
CA GLY A 42 -16.69 -11.26 7.73
C GLY A 42 -16.92 -10.87 9.20
N SER A 43 -17.16 -9.60 9.47
CA SER A 43 -17.47 -9.13 10.82
C SER A 43 -18.88 -9.49 11.26
N GLU A 44 -19.86 -9.40 10.36
CA GLU A 44 -21.27 -9.66 10.65
C GLU A 44 -21.65 -11.13 10.45
N ILE A 45 -21.03 -11.81 9.48
CA ILE A 45 -21.32 -13.20 9.13
C ILE A 45 -20.07 -14.04 9.40
N ARG A 46 -20.20 -15.14 10.15
CA ARG A 46 -19.10 -16.06 10.46
C ARG A 46 -19.52 -17.52 10.34
N GLN A 47 -19.75 -17.97 9.12
CA GLN A 47 -19.94 -19.40 8.86
C GLN A 47 -18.62 -20.16 9.13
N ASP A 48 -18.71 -21.48 9.32
CA ASP A 48 -17.52 -22.30 9.54
C ASP A 48 -16.64 -22.31 8.28
N LEU A 49 -15.52 -21.59 8.35
CA LEU A 49 -14.57 -21.47 7.26
C LEU A 49 -14.01 -22.85 6.87
N SER A 50 -13.87 -23.77 7.83
CA SER A 50 -13.40 -25.13 7.56
C SER A 50 -14.36 -25.89 6.65
N GLU A 51 -15.66 -25.76 6.87
CA GLU A 51 -16.70 -26.38 6.02
C GLU A 51 -16.73 -25.74 4.63
N ILE A 52 -16.61 -24.41 4.57
CA ILE A 52 -16.54 -23.66 3.29
C ILE A 52 -15.33 -24.11 2.48
N LEU A 53 -14.15 -24.19 3.11
CA LEU A 53 -12.91 -24.54 2.42
C LEU A 53 -12.87 -26.01 2.01
N LYS A 54 -13.50 -26.93 2.76
CA LYS A 54 -13.67 -28.33 2.32
C LYS A 54 -14.45 -28.43 1.02
N ASP A 55 -15.49 -27.62 0.86
CA ASP A 55 -16.27 -27.55 -0.38
C ASP A 55 -15.45 -26.98 -1.55
N TRP A 56 -14.58 -26.00 -1.29
CA TRP A 56 -13.75 -25.38 -2.33
C TRP A 56 -12.53 -26.23 -2.72
N PHE A 57 -12.03 -27.06 -1.80
CA PHE A 57 -10.83 -27.88 -1.95
C PHE A 57 -11.12 -29.36 -1.61
N PRO A 58 -12.07 -30.03 -2.30
CA PRO A 58 -12.57 -31.33 -1.89
C PRO A 58 -11.55 -32.47 -2.04
N GLU A 59 -10.55 -32.31 -2.92
CA GLU A 59 -9.49 -33.31 -3.13
C GLU A 59 -8.34 -33.21 -2.10
N HIS A 60 -8.46 -32.31 -1.12
CA HIS A 60 -7.41 -32.03 -0.15
C HIS A 60 -7.74 -32.59 1.24
N THR A 61 -6.80 -32.41 2.16
CA THR A 61 -6.87 -33.01 3.49
C THR A 61 -8.10 -32.50 4.25
N ASN A 62 -8.59 -33.30 5.20
CA ASN A 62 -9.67 -32.88 6.09
C ASN A 62 -9.18 -31.94 7.22
N CYS A 63 -7.90 -31.55 7.20
CA CYS A 63 -7.28 -30.71 8.21
C CYS A 63 -7.58 -29.24 7.93
N SER A 64 -8.30 -28.58 8.84
CA SER A 64 -8.71 -27.17 8.69
C SER A 64 -7.53 -26.22 8.47
N ASP A 65 -6.44 -26.41 9.22
CA ASP A 65 -5.27 -25.53 9.13
C ASP A 65 -4.56 -25.64 7.78
N GLU A 66 -4.52 -26.84 7.21
CA GLU A 66 -3.94 -27.07 5.87
C GLU A 66 -4.81 -26.47 4.78
N LEU A 67 -6.15 -26.60 4.89
CA LEU A 67 -7.10 -25.98 3.98
C LEU A 67 -7.02 -24.45 4.01
N LEU A 68 -6.93 -23.86 5.21
CA LEU A 68 -6.76 -22.43 5.40
C LEU A 68 -5.42 -21.95 4.83
N SER A 69 -4.33 -22.65 5.15
CA SER A 69 -3.01 -22.36 4.61
C SER A 69 -3.03 -22.36 3.08
N LYS A 70 -3.68 -23.38 2.48
CA LYS A 70 -3.81 -23.50 1.03
C LYS A 70 -4.65 -22.38 0.41
N PHE A 71 -5.76 -22.02 1.05
CA PHE A 71 -6.57 -20.88 0.62
C PHE A 71 -5.75 -19.59 0.61
N LEU A 72 -5.00 -19.32 1.68
CA LEU A 72 -4.14 -18.14 1.78
C LEU A 72 -3.04 -18.14 0.71
N ASP A 73 -2.42 -19.29 0.45
CA ASP A 73 -1.39 -19.42 -0.59
C ASP A 73 -1.96 -19.11 -1.98
N LEU A 74 -3.20 -19.54 -2.27
CA LEU A 74 -3.90 -19.21 -3.51
C LEU A 74 -4.16 -17.70 -3.64
N ILE A 75 -4.62 -17.04 -2.56
CA ILE A 75 -4.81 -15.59 -2.54
C ILE A 75 -3.49 -14.86 -2.80
N ILE A 76 -2.39 -15.32 -2.19
CA ILE A 76 -1.06 -14.74 -2.39
C ILE A 76 -0.61 -14.88 -3.85
N GLU A 77 -0.84 -16.05 -4.48
CA GLU A 77 -0.54 -16.22 -5.91
C GLU A 77 -1.30 -15.21 -6.77
N VAL A 78 -2.58 -14.96 -6.47
CA VAL A 78 -3.38 -13.98 -7.21
C VAL A 78 -2.91 -12.54 -6.96
N LEU A 79 -2.66 -12.16 -5.71
CA LEU A 79 -2.21 -10.80 -5.36
C LEU A 79 -0.82 -10.47 -5.91
N LEU A 80 0.05 -11.47 -6.01
CA LEU A 80 1.40 -11.35 -6.56
C LEU A 80 1.47 -11.66 -8.06
N TYR A 81 0.35 -12.00 -8.69
CA TYR A 81 0.29 -12.25 -10.12
C TYR A 81 0.63 -10.97 -10.89
N SER A 82 1.55 -11.09 -11.84
CA SER A 82 1.96 -9.99 -12.72
C SER A 82 1.86 -10.45 -14.17
N THR A 83 1.13 -9.68 -14.98
CA THR A 83 1.06 -9.87 -16.43
C THR A 83 2.24 -9.18 -17.11
N LYS A 84 2.57 -9.62 -18.33
CA LYS A 84 3.58 -8.95 -19.16
C LYS A 84 3.20 -7.49 -19.48
N ASP A 85 1.91 -7.19 -19.53
CA ASP A 85 1.39 -5.83 -19.77
C ASP A 85 1.57 -4.91 -18.56
N ASN A 86 1.39 -5.42 -17.33
CA ASN A 86 1.56 -4.62 -16.11
C ASN A 86 3.02 -4.23 -15.84
N ALA A 87 3.97 -5.02 -16.34
CA ALA A 87 5.40 -4.72 -16.24
C ALA A 87 5.83 -3.52 -17.11
N THR A 88 4.97 -3.05 -18.02
CA THR A 88 5.30 -2.01 -19.02
C THR A 88 4.73 -0.63 -18.67
N ILE A 89 4.05 -0.45 -17.52
CA ILE A 89 3.68 0.89 -17.03
C ILE A 89 4.99 1.68 -16.80
N PRO A 90 5.26 2.78 -17.55
CA PRO A 90 6.60 3.36 -17.59
C PRO A 90 7.03 3.81 -16.18
N ALA A 91 8.00 3.10 -15.62
CA ALA A 91 8.73 3.53 -14.44
C ALA A 91 9.38 4.93 -14.65
N GLN A 92 9.59 5.32 -15.90
CA GLN A 92 10.22 6.60 -16.28
C GLN A 92 9.34 7.85 -16.11
N LYS A 93 8.00 7.75 -16.03
CA LYS A 93 7.15 8.96 -15.86
C LYS A 93 6.99 9.42 -14.41
N TYR A 94 7.34 8.57 -13.44
CA TYR A 94 7.18 8.86 -12.02
C TYR A 94 8.51 9.19 -11.31
N SER A 95 9.65 8.94 -11.96
CA SER A 95 10.99 9.12 -11.39
C SER A 95 11.63 10.48 -11.65
N GLU A 96 11.08 11.31 -12.54
CA GLU A 96 11.63 12.64 -12.86
C GLU A 96 10.96 13.73 -12.02
N SER A 97 11.33 13.79 -10.75
CA SER A 97 11.16 14.99 -9.90
C SER A 97 12.24 14.97 -8.81
N HIS A 98 13.44 15.35 -9.22
CA HIS A 98 14.55 15.88 -8.43
C HIS A 98 15.06 15.11 -7.20
N GLU A 99 16.25 14.53 -7.37
CA GLU A 99 17.34 14.69 -6.41
C GLU A 99 17.55 16.19 -6.12
N ILE A 100 16.85 16.74 -5.12
CA ILE A 100 17.24 18.01 -4.52
C ILE A 100 18.40 17.72 -3.57
N SER A 101 19.60 17.95 -4.10
CA SER A 101 20.85 18.26 -3.40
C SER A 101 20.66 18.55 -1.91
N GLY A 102 21.09 17.60 -1.06
CA GLY A 102 21.18 17.73 0.39
C GLY A 102 22.22 18.74 0.86
N ARG A 103 22.03 20.02 0.54
CA ARG A 103 23.00 21.08 0.85
C ARG A 103 22.38 22.38 1.32
N GLU A 104 21.34 22.33 2.16
CA GLU A 104 20.86 23.53 2.87
C GLU A 104 20.27 23.24 4.27
N ARG A 105 20.74 22.17 4.94
CA ARG A 105 20.57 21.98 6.39
C ARG A 105 21.90 22.16 7.13
N ARG A 106 22.45 23.38 7.10
CA ARG A 106 23.47 23.81 8.07
C ARG A 106 23.36 25.31 8.31
N GLN A 107 22.37 25.68 9.11
CA GLN A 107 22.48 26.74 10.13
C GLN A 107 21.08 27.00 10.67
N MET A 108 20.86 26.64 11.94
CA MET A 108 20.04 27.30 12.96
C MET A 108 19.50 26.24 13.93
N GLY A 109 19.93 26.34 15.19
CA GLY A 109 19.22 25.84 16.37
C GLY A 109 19.25 24.34 16.63
N ALA A 110 20.23 23.91 17.43
CA ALA A 110 20.18 22.65 18.14
C ALA A 110 19.34 22.84 19.42
N GLU A 111 18.15 22.26 19.49
CA GLU A 111 17.50 21.90 20.75
C GLU A 111 16.90 20.49 20.61
N GLY A 112 17.26 19.63 21.58
CA GLY A 112 17.11 18.19 21.50
C GLY A 112 15.67 17.70 21.67
N SER A 113 15.37 16.60 20.99
CA SER A 113 14.14 15.84 21.14
C SER A 113 14.50 14.36 21.07
N ASP A 114 14.84 13.79 22.24
CA ASP A 114 14.84 12.35 22.46
C ASP A 114 13.37 11.87 22.55
N ARG A 115 12.98 10.97 21.64
CA ARG A 115 11.75 10.17 21.78
C ARG A 115 12.01 8.76 21.26
N ASP A 116 12.67 7.95 22.08
CA ASP A 116 12.76 6.50 21.91
C ASP A 116 11.47 5.83 22.40
N SER A 117 10.85 5.03 21.53
CA SER A 117 9.67 4.23 21.85
C SER A 117 10.05 2.91 22.52
N VAL A 118 9.76 2.74 23.82
CA VAL A 118 9.90 1.46 24.55
C VAL A 118 8.66 1.14 25.39
N VAL A 119 7.97 0.06 25.02
CA VAL A 119 7.32 -0.91 25.94
C VAL A 119 7.59 -2.30 25.31
N GLY A 120 8.06 -3.35 25.99
CA GLY A 120 8.05 -3.60 27.42
C GLY A 120 9.32 -4.25 27.99
N ARG A 121 9.27 -4.35 29.32
CA ARG A 121 10.32 -4.63 30.31
C ARG A 121 11.14 -5.90 30.05
N VAL A 122 12.48 -5.79 30.03
CA VAL A 122 13.44 -6.17 31.11
C VAL A 122 14.77 -5.44 30.80
N GLU A 123 15.35 -4.70 31.76
CA GLU A 123 16.67 -4.01 31.68
C GLU A 123 17.73 -4.72 32.55
N PRO A 124 19.07 -4.41 32.46
CA PRO A 124 19.77 -3.44 31.59
C PRO A 124 21.07 -3.95 30.88
N GLU A 125 21.47 -3.27 29.79
CA GLU A 125 22.84 -2.76 29.46
C GLU A 125 22.88 -2.21 28.00
N PRO A 126 23.59 -1.10 27.70
CA PRO A 126 23.30 -0.25 26.54
C PRO A 126 24.08 -0.67 25.29
N THR A 127 23.39 -0.83 24.15
CA THR A 127 24.06 -1.00 22.84
C THR A 127 23.68 0.11 21.87
N ARG A 128 24.71 0.80 21.38
CA ARG A 128 24.70 1.99 20.52
C ARG A 128 23.84 1.84 19.26
N LEU A 129 23.05 2.87 18.96
CA LEU A 129 22.41 3.10 17.67
C LEU A 129 23.47 3.40 16.60
N VAL A 130 23.48 2.63 15.51
CA VAL A 130 24.23 2.96 14.28
C VAL A 130 23.22 3.47 13.27
N SER A 131 23.29 4.77 13.00
CA SER A 131 22.59 5.42 11.91
C SER A 131 23.27 5.05 10.58
N ASN A 132 22.55 4.35 9.70
CA ASN A 132 22.86 4.37 8.29
C ASN A 132 21.74 5.12 7.58
N GLY A 133 22.04 6.36 7.19
CA GLY A 133 21.22 7.12 6.27
C GLY A 133 21.28 6.51 4.88
N GLN A 134 20.10 6.23 4.31
CA GLN A 134 19.73 6.27 2.89
C GLN A 134 18.44 5.47 2.69
N GLY A 135 17.32 6.16 2.45
CA GLY A 135 16.17 5.75 1.62
C GLY A 135 15.58 4.32 1.69
N GLY A 136 15.85 3.54 2.73
CA GLY A 136 15.29 2.19 2.91
C GLY A 136 14.00 2.22 3.72
N GLY A 137 12.97 1.51 3.28
CA GLY A 137 11.69 1.41 3.98
C GLY A 137 11.86 1.05 5.46
N GLN A 138 11.04 1.64 6.32
CA GLN A 138 11.07 1.41 7.75
C GLN A 138 10.76 -0.08 8.06
N ILE A 139 11.67 -0.74 8.78
CA ILE A 139 11.48 -2.11 9.26
C ILE A 139 11.16 -2.05 10.74
N CYS A 140 10.03 -2.65 11.15
CA CYS A 140 9.70 -2.78 12.56
C CYS A 140 10.66 -3.78 13.23
N GLY A 141 11.49 -3.32 14.17
CA GLY A 141 12.41 -4.16 14.95
C GLY A 141 11.73 -5.20 15.86
N LYS A 142 10.40 -5.11 16.03
CA LYS A 142 9.57 -6.11 16.73
C LYS A 142 8.92 -7.13 15.80
N SER A 143 9.15 -7.02 14.48
CA SER A 143 8.67 -8.00 13.52
C SER A 143 9.33 -9.35 13.81
N PRO A 144 8.57 -10.46 13.91
CA PRO A 144 9.15 -11.80 13.99
C PRO A 144 9.94 -12.15 12.72
N PHE A 145 9.77 -11.38 11.64
CA PHE A 145 10.54 -11.47 10.41
C PHE A 145 11.71 -10.48 10.46
N PHE A 146 12.83 -10.88 11.09
CA PHE A 146 14.02 -10.04 11.27
C PHE A 146 14.93 -10.11 10.02
N SER A 147 15.47 -8.96 9.57
CA SER A 147 16.45 -8.91 8.47
C SER A 147 17.86 -9.15 9.02
N SER A 148 18.47 -10.29 8.69
CA SER A 148 19.92 -10.45 8.84
C SER A 148 20.60 -9.60 7.76
N SER A 149 21.41 -8.64 8.20
CA SER A 149 22.06 -7.57 7.41
C SER A 149 23.16 -8.04 6.45
N LYS A 150 23.01 -9.21 5.81
CA LYS A 150 23.99 -9.78 4.86
C LYS A 150 23.40 -10.33 3.56
N ALA A 151 22.11 -10.14 3.27
CA ALA A 151 21.57 -10.43 1.95
C ALA A 151 21.45 -9.12 1.16
N ARG A 152 22.12 -9.05 0.00
CA ARG A 152 22.02 -7.90 -0.92
C ARG A 152 20.54 -7.61 -1.19
N ASP A 153 20.11 -6.36 -0.98
CA ASP A 153 18.72 -5.87 -1.02
C ASP A 153 17.99 -6.01 -2.38
N THR A 154 18.50 -6.82 -3.30
CA THR A 154 17.96 -7.00 -4.64
C THR A 154 16.93 -8.12 -4.77
N GLU A 155 16.77 -8.98 -3.75
CA GLU A 155 15.92 -10.19 -3.84
C GLU A 155 14.60 -10.14 -3.02
N ASN A 156 14.36 -9.07 -2.24
CA ASN A 156 13.16 -8.91 -1.41
C ASN A 156 12.17 -7.89 -2.01
N LYS A 157 12.01 -7.88 -3.34
CA LYS A 157 11.08 -6.94 -3.97
C LYS A 157 9.88 -7.71 -4.51
N MET A 158 8.70 -7.26 -4.08
CA MET A 158 7.42 -7.73 -4.59
C MET A 158 7.42 -7.70 -6.13
N PRO A 159 6.78 -8.67 -6.82
CA PRO A 159 6.84 -8.75 -8.27
C PRO A 159 6.37 -7.44 -8.92
N ASN A 160 7.21 -6.86 -9.78
CA ASN A 160 6.87 -5.64 -10.52
C ASN A 160 5.57 -5.86 -11.31
N GLY A 161 4.64 -4.91 -11.24
CA GLY A 161 3.37 -4.99 -11.96
C GLY A 161 2.31 -5.88 -11.32
N CYS A 162 2.55 -6.46 -10.14
CA CYS A 162 1.45 -7.01 -9.35
C CYS A 162 0.62 -5.88 -8.72
N VAL A 163 -0.64 -6.17 -8.35
CA VAL A 163 -1.57 -5.16 -7.84
C VAL A 163 -1.02 -4.45 -6.58
N LEU A 164 -0.39 -5.21 -5.69
CA LEU A 164 0.14 -4.67 -4.43
C LEU A 164 1.33 -3.74 -4.67
N GLU A 165 2.18 -4.03 -5.67
CA GLU A 165 3.32 -3.16 -6.02
C GLU A 165 2.83 -1.86 -6.64
N CYS A 166 1.86 -1.95 -7.57
CA CYS A 166 1.24 -0.77 -8.18
C CYS A 166 0.58 0.13 -7.13
N MET A 167 -0.19 -0.44 -6.21
CA MET A 167 -0.85 0.32 -5.14
C MET A 167 0.15 0.95 -4.18
N SER A 168 1.14 0.17 -3.71
CA SER A 168 2.17 0.66 -2.79
C SER A 168 2.95 1.83 -3.39
N ARG A 169 3.33 1.74 -4.67
CA ARG A 169 4.03 2.82 -5.38
C ARG A 169 3.20 4.11 -5.45
N LEU A 170 1.90 4.02 -5.69
CA LEU A 170 1.02 5.19 -5.75
C LEU A 170 0.72 5.77 -4.36
N GLN A 171 0.62 4.92 -3.33
CA GLN A 171 0.50 5.38 -1.94
C GLN A 171 1.75 6.17 -1.49
N GLN A 172 2.93 5.82 -2.02
CA GLN A 172 4.19 6.53 -1.77
C GLN A 172 4.37 7.83 -2.57
N MET A 173 3.39 8.24 -3.39
CA MET A 173 3.44 9.56 -4.05
C MET A 173 3.32 10.72 -3.06
N ASP A 174 2.80 10.44 -1.87
CA ASP A 174 2.76 11.36 -0.74
C ASP A 174 4.10 11.33 0.00
N GLN A 175 4.91 12.36 -0.24
CA GLN A 175 6.27 12.47 0.34
C GLN A 175 6.31 13.34 1.59
N LEU A 176 5.20 14.02 1.88
CA LEU A 176 5.06 14.92 3.01
C LEU A 176 4.18 14.24 4.06
N ASP A 177 4.40 14.54 5.32
CA ASP A 177 3.45 14.12 6.34
C ASP A 177 2.18 14.99 6.30
N ILE A 178 1.21 14.58 7.11
CA ILE A 178 -0.07 15.29 7.20
C ILE A 178 0.08 16.73 7.73
N GLU A 179 1.11 17.04 8.51
CA GLU A 179 1.33 18.36 9.10
C GLU A 179 1.77 19.34 8.01
N ASP A 180 2.77 18.95 7.22
CA ASP A 180 3.26 19.70 6.06
C ASP A 180 2.15 19.87 5.01
N ILE A 181 1.39 18.80 4.72
CA ILE A 181 0.24 18.88 3.81
C ILE A 181 -0.83 19.85 4.33
N PHE A 182 -1.09 19.85 5.64
CA PHE A 182 -2.06 20.77 6.26
C PHE A 182 -1.62 22.24 6.15
N HIS A 183 -0.31 22.51 6.27
CA HIS A 183 0.24 23.85 6.03
C HIS A 183 0.04 24.31 4.58
N LEU A 184 0.35 23.44 3.61
CA LEU A 184 0.12 23.74 2.18
C LEU A 184 -1.36 23.98 1.90
N HIS A 185 -2.23 23.09 2.39
CA HIS A 185 -3.68 23.23 2.28
C HIS A 185 -4.17 24.57 2.83
N SER A 186 -3.72 24.97 4.02
CA SER A 186 -4.14 26.23 4.66
C SER A 186 -3.71 27.46 3.87
N SER A 187 -2.50 27.44 3.30
CA SER A 187 -1.99 28.48 2.40
C SER A 187 -2.84 28.59 1.12
N LEU A 188 -3.16 27.46 0.50
CA LEU A 188 -3.98 27.40 -0.72
C LEU A 188 -5.43 27.82 -0.45
N ALA A 189 -6.01 27.40 0.67
CA ALA A 189 -7.35 27.79 1.09
C ALA A 189 -7.45 29.31 1.29
N THR A 190 -6.45 29.92 1.94
CA THR A 190 -6.39 31.39 2.12
C THR A 190 -6.35 32.11 0.76
N LYS A 191 -5.56 31.59 -0.19
CA LYS A 191 -5.52 32.14 -1.56
C LYS A 191 -6.87 32.00 -2.27
N MET A 192 -7.54 30.86 -2.13
CA MET A 192 -8.88 30.62 -2.70
C MET A 192 -9.97 31.50 -2.06
N MET A 193 -9.81 31.90 -0.80
CA MET A 193 -10.71 32.87 -0.17
C MET A 193 -10.54 34.28 -0.77
N ALA A 194 -9.31 34.65 -1.14
CA ALA A 194 -9.03 35.92 -1.80
C ALA A 194 -9.42 35.92 -3.28
N ASP A 195 -9.26 34.78 -3.97
CA ASP A 195 -9.65 34.56 -5.37
C ASP A 195 -10.39 33.21 -5.52
N PRO A 196 -11.74 33.22 -5.46
CA PRO A 196 -12.55 32.00 -5.57
C PRO A 196 -12.41 31.25 -6.91
N ASP A 197 -12.00 31.93 -7.99
CA ASP A 197 -11.82 31.30 -9.30
C ASP A 197 -10.63 30.34 -9.32
N LEU A 198 -9.71 30.45 -8.36
CA LEU A 198 -8.61 29.51 -8.17
C LEU A 198 -9.10 28.08 -7.94
N ARG A 199 -10.26 27.88 -7.31
CA ARG A 199 -10.83 26.53 -7.12
C ARG A 199 -11.07 25.82 -8.45
N LYS A 200 -11.65 26.57 -9.39
CA LYS A 200 -11.94 26.11 -10.75
C LYS A 200 -10.67 26.02 -11.58
N LYS A 201 -9.76 27.01 -11.46
CA LYS A 201 -8.46 27.04 -12.15
C LYS A 201 -7.62 25.79 -11.82
N TRP A 202 -7.54 25.43 -10.55
CA TRP A 202 -6.78 24.27 -10.07
C TRP A 202 -7.54 22.95 -10.18
N LYS A 203 -8.81 22.98 -10.62
CA LYS A 203 -9.64 21.80 -10.86
C LYS A 203 -9.76 20.89 -9.64
N TRP A 204 -9.96 21.44 -8.44
CA TRP A 204 -10.08 20.63 -7.22
C TRP A 204 -11.23 19.63 -7.27
N ASP A 205 -12.34 20.02 -7.89
CA ASP A 205 -13.56 19.23 -8.00
C ASP A 205 -13.69 18.53 -9.38
N GLY A 206 -12.58 18.41 -10.10
CA GLY A 206 -12.52 17.81 -11.43
C GLY A 206 -12.68 18.82 -12.58
N PRO A 207 -12.86 18.34 -13.82
CA PRO A 207 -13.05 16.93 -14.20
C PRO A 207 -11.78 16.07 -14.00
N PHE A 208 -11.97 14.83 -13.52
CA PHE A 208 -10.88 13.85 -13.30
C PHE A 208 -10.65 12.96 -14.53
N THR A 209 -10.50 13.57 -15.70
CA THR A 209 -10.51 12.85 -16.99
C THR A 209 -9.14 12.37 -17.44
N ASP A 210 -8.06 12.93 -16.91
CA ASP A 210 -6.69 12.61 -17.32
C ASP A 210 -5.69 12.71 -16.15
N ILE A 211 -4.57 12.00 -16.29
CA ILE A 211 -3.53 11.90 -15.26
C ILE A 211 -2.73 13.20 -15.06
N SER A 212 -2.82 14.16 -15.99
CA SER A 212 -2.35 15.54 -15.83
C SER A 212 -2.89 16.22 -14.58
N TRP A 213 -3.97 15.72 -13.98
CA TRP A 213 -4.46 16.22 -12.69
C TRP A 213 -3.44 16.02 -11.55
N ILE A 214 -2.62 14.97 -11.59
CA ILE A 214 -1.57 14.64 -10.59
C ILE A 214 -0.14 14.70 -11.13
N LEU A 215 0.04 14.70 -12.44
CA LEU A 215 1.34 14.82 -13.09
C LEU A 215 1.58 16.25 -13.55
N ARG A 216 2.84 16.69 -13.46
CA ARG A 216 3.29 17.90 -14.12
C ARG A 216 3.20 17.61 -15.62
N GLU A 217 2.48 18.43 -16.38
CA GLU A 217 2.62 18.37 -17.85
C GLU A 217 4.09 18.63 -18.18
N ASN A 218 4.64 17.88 -19.15
CA ASN A 218 5.95 18.17 -19.71
C ASN A 218 5.90 19.55 -20.39
N TYR A 219 6.04 20.61 -19.61
CA TYR A 219 6.45 21.90 -20.12
C TYR A 219 7.91 21.71 -20.53
N GLU A 220 8.12 21.38 -21.79
CA GLU A 220 9.41 21.45 -22.44
C GLU A 220 10.00 22.85 -22.16
N THR A 221 11.04 22.88 -21.33
CA THR A 221 12.07 23.91 -21.32
C THR A 221 11.59 25.37 -21.40
N ALA A 222 11.00 25.92 -20.34
CA ALA A 222 10.95 27.39 -20.13
C ALA A 222 10.49 27.81 -18.72
N ASP A 223 11.16 27.34 -17.66
CA ASP A 223 11.50 28.16 -16.48
C ASP A 223 12.17 27.27 -15.44
N MET A 224 13.40 27.61 -15.04
CA MET A 224 14.11 26.92 -13.94
C MET A 224 13.51 27.23 -12.56
N CYS A 225 12.33 27.84 -12.52
CA CYS A 225 11.54 28.09 -11.32
C CYS A 225 10.09 27.71 -11.65
N GLY A 226 9.71 26.46 -11.42
CA GLY A 226 8.29 26.10 -11.43
C GLY A 226 7.56 27.03 -10.46
N ASN A 227 6.36 27.50 -10.83
CA ASN A 227 5.56 28.33 -9.93
C ASN A 227 5.38 27.57 -8.61
N PRO A 228 5.94 28.04 -7.47
CA PRO A 228 5.93 27.28 -6.22
C PRO A 228 4.50 26.89 -5.79
N ILE A 229 3.52 27.71 -6.17
CA ILE A 229 2.10 27.48 -5.85
C ILE A 229 1.54 26.29 -6.63
N GLU A 230 1.94 26.08 -7.88
CA GLU A 230 1.47 24.93 -8.66
C GLU A 230 2.05 23.63 -8.13
N GLU A 231 3.28 23.67 -7.61
CA GLU A 231 3.89 22.55 -6.92
C GLU A 231 3.15 22.20 -5.63
N ASP A 232 2.77 23.21 -4.83
CA ASP A 232 1.96 23.01 -3.63
C ASP A 232 0.61 22.37 -3.96
N VAL A 233 -0.06 22.83 -5.02
CA VAL A 233 -1.31 22.24 -5.52
C VAL A 233 -1.09 20.76 -5.87
N LEU A 234 -0.01 20.43 -6.59
CA LEU A 234 0.28 19.05 -6.97
C LEU A 234 0.58 18.16 -5.76
N LYS A 235 1.32 18.66 -4.75
CA LYS A 235 1.59 17.94 -3.51
C LYS A 235 0.30 17.56 -2.78
N VAL A 236 -0.60 18.52 -2.60
CA VAL A 236 -1.90 18.27 -1.95
C VAL A 236 -2.77 17.31 -2.78
N LYS A 237 -2.79 17.43 -4.12
CA LYS A 237 -3.52 16.46 -4.96
C LYS A 237 -2.98 15.05 -4.86
N ARG A 238 -1.65 14.88 -4.87
CA ARG A 238 -1.00 13.57 -4.72
C ARG A 238 -1.28 12.95 -3.36
N PHE A 239 -1.29 13.77 -2.30
CA PHE A 239 -1.76 13.34 -0.98
C PHE A 239 -3.20 12.81 -1.02
N LEU A 240 -4.13 13.53 -1.65
CA LEU A 240 -5.54 13.11 -1.74
C LEU A 240 -5.71 11.80 -2.54
N VAL A 241 -4.92 11.60 -3.61
CA VAL A 241 -4.88 10.31 -4.33
C VAL A 241 -4.33 9.21 -3.46
N SER A 242 -3.23 9.46 -2.73
CA SER A 242 -2.66 8.48 -1.80
C SER A 242 -3.68 8.09 -0.73
N LYS A 243 -4.40 9.06 -0.14
CA LYS A 243 -5.49 8.80 0.82
C LYS A 243 -6.64 8.03 0.22
N THR A 244 -6.97 8.27 -1.04
CA THR A 244 -7.97 7.46 -1.77
C THR A 244 -7.54 6.00 -1.85
N LEU A 245 -6.27 5.75 -2.17
CA LEU A 245 -5.72 4.39 -2.28
C LEU A 245 -5.48 3.71 -0.93
N GLN A 246 -5.32 4.46 0.16
CA GLN A 246 -5.25 3.91 1.53
C GLN A 246 -6.63 3.43 2.00
N ASP A 247 -7.70 4.06 1.54
CA ASP A 247 -9.09 3.75 1.93
C ASP A 247 -9.84 2.84 0.93
N CYS A 248 -9.19 2.42 -0.16
CA CYS A 248 -9.82 1.61 -1.20
C CYS A 248 -9.85 0.11 -0.86
N SER A 249 -10.72 -0.64 -1.54
CA SER A 249 -10.82 -2.10 -1.33
C SER A 249 -10.30 -2.88 -2.54
N ILE A 250 -9.63 -4.02 -2.27
CA ILE A 250 -9.23 -4.99 -3.31
C ILE A 250 -10.21 -6.15 -3.31
N ILE A 251 -10.83 -6.40 -4.46
CA ILE A 251 -11.67 -7.58 -4.70
C ILE A 251 -10.86 -8.61 -5.49
N VAL A 252 -10.76 -9.81 -4.93
CA VAL A 252 -10.20 -10.98 -5.59
C VAL A 252 -11.32 -11.99 -5.84
N ALA A 253 -11.66 -12.21 -7.11
CA ALA A 253 -12.60 -13.23 -7.54
C ALA A 253 -11.86 -14.41 -8.15
N ILE A 254 -12.16 -15.63 -7.71
CA ILE A 254 -11.46 -16.85 -8.14
C ILE A 254 -12.50 -17.94 -8.41
N LYS A 255 -12.35 -18.67 -9.51
CA LYS A 255 -13.14 -19.87 -9.82
C LYS A 255 -12.28 -20.98 -10.42
N PRO A 256 -12.50 -22.26 -10.06
CA PRO A 256 -11.84 -23.38 -10.71
C PRO A 256 -12.36 -23.56 -12.14
N VAL A 257 -11.49 -23.96 -13.06
CA VAL A 257 -11.85 -24.25 -14.45
C VAL A 257 -12.17 -25.74 -14.59
N SER A 258 -13.45 -26.08 -14.78
CA SER A 258 -13.87 -27.45 -15.08
C SER A 258 -13.59 -27.79 -16.55
N GLY A 259 -12.96 -28.94 -16.80
CA GLY A 259 -12.43 -29.34 -18.10
C GLY A 259 -13.39 -29.16 -19.28
N GLY A 260 -13.05 -28.24 -20.19
CA GLY A 260 -13.78 -28.03 -21.44
C GLY A 260 -13.34 -26.77 -22.18
N ARG A 261 -12.40 -26.93 -23.12
CA ARG A 261 -11.89 -25.93 -24.10
C ARG A 261 -11.41 -24.63 -23.47
N GLY A 262 -10.09 -24.56 -23.24
CA GLY A 262 -9.41 -23.31 -22.96
C GLY A 262 -9.69 -22.29 -24.05
N SER A 263 -10.48 -21.27 -23.73
CA SER A 263 -10.44 -20.02 -24.46
C SER A 263 -9.08 -19.41 -24.18
N GLN A 264 -8.19 -19.43 -25.17
CA GLN A 264 -6.92 -18.71 -25.16
C GLN A 264 -7.17 -17.21 -24.87
N ARG A 265 -7.10 -16.82 -23.59
CA ARG A 265 -6.89 -15.44 -23.14
C ARG A 265 -6.05 -15.52 -21.87
N ASP A 266 -4.74 -15.52 -22.09
CA ASP A 266 -3.71 -16.15 -21.27
C ASP A 266 -3.16 -15.25 -20.13
N ASP A 267 -3.94 -14.26 -19.65
CA ASP A 267 -3.45 -13.24 -18.69
C ASP A 267 -4.16 -13.25 -17.33
N HIS A 268 -5.19 -14.08 -17.14
CA HIS A 268 -6.01 -14.14 -15.90
C HIS A 268 -6.27 -15.57 -15.42
N CYS A 269 -5.37 -16.49 -15.77
CA CYS A 269 -5.42 -17.88 -15.34
C CYS A 269 -4.14 -18.22 -14.57
N LEU A 270 -4.26 -19.02 -13.50
CA LEU A 270 -3.12 -19.55 -12.75
C LEU A 270 -3.32 -21.03 -12.44
N SER A 271 -2.25 -21.81 -12.52
CA SER A 271 -2.25 -23.22 -12.11
C SER A 271 -1.77 -23.33 -10.67
N PHE A 272 -2.59 -23.91 -9.79
CA PHE A 272 -2.29 -24.04 -8.37
C PHE A 272 -2.65 -25.45 -7.89
N HIS A 273 -1.63 -26.20 -7.44
CA HIS A 273 -1.75 -27.61 -7.04
C HIS A 273 -2.45 -28.50 -8.08
N GLY A 274 -2.17 -28.28 -9.37
CA GLY A 274 -2.73 -29.10 -10.46
C GLY A 274 -4.15 -28.71 -10.90
N VAL A 275 -4.77 -27.73 -10.23
CA VAL A 275 -6.07 -27.17 -10.62
C VAL A 275 -5.83 -25.82 -11.30
N LEU A 276 -6.47 -25.61 -12.44
CA LEU A 276 -6.46 -24.33 -13.15
C LEU A 276 -7.56 -23.44 -12.56
N TYR A 277 -7.18 -22.21 -12.17
CA TYR A 277 -8.11 -21.20 -11.69
C TYR A 277 -8.13 -20.02 -12.65
N GLU A 278 -9.33 -19.54 -12.96
CA GLU A 278 -9.54 -18.23 -13.56
C GLU A 278 -9.79 -17.24 -12.42
N PHE A 279 -9.14 -16.08 -12.48
CA PHE A 279 -9.27 -15.08 -11.44
C PHE A 279 -9.43 -13.67 -12.02
N ALA A 280 -9.94 -12.75 -11.20
CA ALA A 280 -9.96 -11.34 -11.50
C ALA A 280 -9.64 -10.54 -10.24
N VAL A 281 -8.80 -9.52 -10.40
CA VAL A 281 -8.49 -8.54 -9.36
C VAL A 281 -9.10 -7.20 -9.77
N ARG A 282 -9.81 -6.57 -8.85
CA ARG A 282 -10.40 -5.23 -9.03
C ARG A 282 -10.12 -4.38 -7.81
N ILE A 283 -9.91 -3.08 -8.03
CA ILE A 283 -9.84 -2.09 -6.98
C ILE A 283 -11.13 -1.28 -7.07
N ILE A 284 -11.80 -1.11 -5.93
CA ILE A 284 -13.06 -0.35 -5.82
C ILE A 284 -12.90 0.78 -4.79
N ASP A 285 -13.89 1.67 -4.69
CA ASP A 285 -13.89 2.82 -3.78
C ASP A 285 -12.79 3.85 -4.10
N LEU A 286 -12.63 4.13 -5.41
CA LEU A 286 -11.58 5.01 -5.96
C LEU A 286 -12.01 6.47 -6.15
N ASP A 287 -13.04 6.92 -5.44
CA ASP A 287 -13.48 8.32 -5.51
C ASP A 287 -12.43 9.23 -4.84
N PRO A 288 -11.84 10.21 -5.57
CA PRO A 288 -10.83 11.08 -5.01
C PRO A 288 -11.32 11.80 -3.75
N LYS A 289 -10.50 11.80 -2.70
CA LYS A 289 -10.79 12.60 -1.50
C LYS A 289 -10.86 14.09 -1.86
N SER A 290 -11.86 14.78 -1.31
CA SER A 290 -12.01 16.23 -1.50
C SER A 290 -10.87 17.01 -0.82
N PHE A 291 -10.51 18.16 -1.39
CA PHE A 291 -9.63 19.15 -0.77
C PHE A 291 -10.06 19.50 0.66
N ASP A 292 -11.37 19.65 0.87
CA ASP A 292 -11.96 20.05 2.14
C ASP A 292 -11.79 18.98 3.26
N LYS A 293 -11.30 17.77 2.92
CA LYS A 293 -11.02 16.69 3.90
C LYS A 293 -9.64 16.78 4.56
N VAL A 294 -8.72 17.58 4.04
CA VAL A 294 -7.36 17.68 4.62
C VAL A 294 -7.37 18.07 6.10
N PRO A 295 -8.15 19.08 6.55
CA PRO A 295 -8.22 19.43 7.97
C PRO A 295 -8.71 18.27 8.84
N PHE A 296 -9.68 17.50 8.36
CA PHE A 296 -10.19 16.33 9.07
C PHE A 296 -9.08 15.28 9.28
N TYR A 297 -8.28 14.99 8.25
CA TYR A 297 -7.18 14.04 8.37
C TYR A 297 -6.08 14.51 9.32
N TYR A 298 -5.80 15.81 9.36
CA TYR A 298 -4.86 16.39 10.30
C TYR A 298 -5.30 16.20 11.75
N TYR A 299 -6.52 16.63 12.09
CA TYR A 299 -7.02 16.48 13.46
C TYR A 299 -7.17 15.01 13.87
N GLN A 300 -7.60 14.16 12.95
CA GLN A 300 -7.64 12.71 13.21
C GLN A 300 -6.25 12.15 13.53
N ALA A 301 -5.20 12.58 12.83
CA ALA A 301 -3.84 12.13 13.11
C ALA A 301 -3.36 12.61 14.49
N VAL A 302 -3.65 13.87 14.84
CA VAL A 302 -3.35 14.43 16.18
C VAL A 302 -4.04 13.62 17.28
N ASP A 303 -5.34 13.34 17.12
CA ASP A 303 -6.12 12.58 18.09
C ASP A 303 -5.57 11.16 18.28
N ILE A 304 -5.18 10.50 17.20
CA ILE A 304 -4.60 9.14 17.23
C ILE A 304 -3.26 9.15 18.00
N VAL A 305 -2.38 10.11 17.70
CA VAL A 305 -1.08 10.20 18.37
C VAL A 305 -1.27 10.49 19.86
N SER A 306 -2.14 11.46 20.20
CA SER A 306 -2.44 11.81 21.59
C SER A 306 -2.99 10.62 22.36
N ALA A 307 -3.98 9.91 21.82
CA ALA A 307 -4.56 8.74 22.47
C ALA A 307 -3.55 7.61 22.67
N PHE A 308 -2.60 7.44 21.74
CA PHE A 308 -1.54 6.45 21.87
C PHE A 308 -0.51 6.84 22.93
N GLU A 309 -0.13 8.12 23.01
CA GLU A 309 0.76 8.63 24.06
C GLU A 309 0.12 8.46 25.46
N ASP A 310 -1.17 8.75 25.60
CA ASP A 310 -1.92 8.57 26.86
C ASP A 310 -1.98 7.10 27.31
N LEU A 311 -2.04 6.15 26.38
CA LEU A 311 -2.04 4.71 26.69
C LEU A 311 -0.68 4.19 27.18
N MET A 312 0.39 4.94 26.92
CA MET A 312 1.77 4.56 27.25
C MET A 312 2.23 5.14 28.58
N HIS A 313 1.44 6.02 29.19
CA HIS A 313 1.64 6.61 30.52
C HIS A 313 0.72 6.01 31.58
#